data_AF-A0A813EAZ2-F1
#
_entry.id   AF-A0A813EAZ2-F1
#
_cell.length_a   1.000
_cell.length_b   1.000
_cell.length_c   1.000
_cell.angle_alpha   90.00
_cell.angle_beta   90.00
_cell.angle_gamma   90.00
#
_symmetry.space_group_name_H-M   'P 1'
#
loop_
_entity.id
_entity.type
_entity.pdbx_description
1 polymer ?
#
loop_
_entity_poly.entity_id
_entity_poly.type
_entity_poly.pdbx_seq_one_letter_code
_entity_poly.pdbx_strand_id
1 'polypeptide(L)'
;MDSMVLEAKELGLFVVQDCAQAFIGSLPAGQRAAGAKSAYPTGFRGLEGADASFVSFGTMKTLTALGGAVGRVKDPEIRKRMLSKEATYPVRPLRQYFQSAVKGLVIKLIGLPCLWGLVEALFAAVGVSFDELIVSSVRGFPNEADI
;
A
#
# COMPACT_ATOMS: atom_id res chain seq x y z
N MET A 1 -8.99 19.55 2.91
CA MET A 1 -7.68 18.99 3.29
C MET A 1 -6.64 20.09 3.39
N ASP A 2 -6.51 20.95 2.39
CA ASP A 2 -5.61 22.13 2.47
C ASP A 2 -5.94 23.05 3.65
N SER A 3 -7.22 23.27 3.94
CA SER A 3 -7.67 24.03 5.12
C SER A 3 -7.18 23.44 6.46
N MET A 4 -7.25 22.12 6.61
CA MET A 4 -6.79 21.41 7.81
C MET A 4 -5.27 21.50 7.98
N VAL A 5 -4.52 21.46 6.87
CA VAL A 5 -3.06 21.61 6.89
C VAL A 5 -2.65 23.03 7.26
N LEU A 6 -3.40 24.03 6.78
CA LEU A 6 -3.18 25.44 7.14
C LEU A 6 -3.44 25.67 8.62
N GLU A 7 -4.58 25.21 9.14
CA GLU A 7 -4.92 25.32 10.55
C GLU A 7 -3.92 24.60 11.45
N ALA A 8 -3.51 23.38 11.09
CA ALA A 8 -2.47 22.66 11.82
C ALA A 8 -1.15 23.44 11.89
N LYS A 9 -0.77 24.13 10.80
CA LYS A 9 0.42 24.99 10.80
C LYS A 9 0.27 26.23 11.66
N GLU A 10 -0.89 26.88 11.64
CA GLU A 10 -1.17 28.02 12.51
C GLU A 10 -1.04 27.64 13.99
N LEU A 11 -1.41 26.41 14.32
CA LEU A 11 -1.26 25.83 15.66
C LEU A 11 0.13 25.24 15.95
N GLY A 12 1.07 25.32 15.00
CA GLY A 12 2.42 24.76 15.15
C GLY A 12 2.47 23.23 15.24
N LEU A 13 1.44 22.54 14.72
CA LEU A 13 1.33 21.09 14.71
C LEU A 13 2.03 20.47 13.51
N PHE A 14 2.68 19.33 13.74
CA PHE A 14 3.34 18.54 12.71
C PHE A 14 2.31 17.70 11.95
N VAL A 15 2.28 17.80 10.62
CA VAL A 15 1.30 17.12 9.78
C VAL A 15 1.92 15.90 9.11
N VAL A 16 1.46 14.72 9.50
CA VAL A 16 1.77 13.44 8.84
C VAL A 16 0.59 12.99 8.00
N GLN A 17 0.84 12.71 6.72
CA GLN A 17 -0.16 12.14 5.83
C GLN A 17 0.03 10.65 5.65
N ASP A 18 -1.03 9.91 5.95
CA ASP A 18 -1.21 8.57 5.42
C ASP A 18 -1.72 8.66 3.98
N CYS A 19 -0.84 8.38 3.04
CA CYS A 19 -1.11 8.31 1.61
C CYS A 19 -1.01 6.86 1.12
N ALA A 20 -1.18 5.86 1.99
CA ALA A 20 -0.88 4.46 1.69
C ALA A 20 -1.57 3.90 0.45
N GLN A 21 -2.68 4.50 0.00
CA GLN A 21 -3.44 4.12 -1.21
C GLN A 21 -3.65 5.27 -2.21
N ALA A 22 -3.00 6.42 -1.99
CA ALA A 22 -3.20 7.62 -2.81
C ALA A 22 -2.18 7.79 -3.95
N PHE A 23 -1.20 6.88 -4.06
CA PHE A 23 -0.19 6.97 -5.11
C PHE A 23 -0.81 6.73 -6.50
N ILE A 24 -0.62 7.69 -7.40
CA ILE A 24 -1.11 7.66 -8.79
C ILE A 24 0.02 7.76 -9.83
N GLY A 25 1.26 7.52 -9.42
CA GLY A 25 2.45 7.64 -10.27
C GLY A 25 3.19 8.98 -10.12
N SER A 26 4.42 9.01 -10.66
CA SER A 26 5.26 10.20 -10.76
C SER A 26 5.71 10.38 -12.20
N LEU A 27 5.66 11.61 -12.71
CA LEU A 27 6.23 11.95 -14.01
C LEU A 27 7.61 12.61 -13.83
N PRO A 28 8.55 12.37 -14.76
CA PRO A 28 9.82 13.09 -14.79
C PRO A 28 9.60 14.61 -14.82
N ALA A 29 10.54 15.35 -14.23
CA ALA A 29 10.53 16.81 -14.31
C ALA A 29 10.50 17.26 -15.78
N GLY A 30 9.57 18.17 -16.12
CA GLY A 30 9.37 18.66 -17.49
C GLY A 30 8.36 17.87 -18.33
N GLN A 31 7.90 16.71 -17.86
CA GLN A 31 6.78 15.98 -18.49
C GLN A 31 5.48 16.27 -17.74
N ARG A 32 4.45 16.71 -18.48
CA ARG A 32 3.08 16.85 -17.97
C ARG A 32 2.23 15.73 -18.55
N ALA A 33 1.31 15.20 -17.75
CA ALA A 33 0.27 14.31 -18.27
C ALA A 33 -0.54 15.07 -19.35
N ALA A 34 -0.55 14.56 -20.58
CA ALA A 34 -1.27 15.18 -21.69
C ALA A 34 -2.78 15.27 -21.36
N GLY A 35 -3.35 16.47 -21.42
CA GLY A 35 -4.78 16.71 -21.18
C GLY A 35 -5.22 16.78 -19.71
N ALA A 36 -4.31 16.77 -18.74
CA ALA A 36 -4.69 16.63 -17.34
C ALA A 36 -5.03 17.97 -16.66
N LYS A 37 -6.32 18.18 -16.35
CA LYS A 37 -6.76 18.91 -15.15
C LYS A 37 -6.45 18.09 -13.87
N SER A 38 -5.28 17.45 -13.81
CA SER A 38 -4.85 16.70 -12.63
C SER A 38 -4.34 17.70 -11.60
N ALA A 39 -4.79 17.56 -10.35
CA ALA A 39 -4.24 18.29 -9.21
C ALA A 39 -2.73 18.05 -9.02
N TYR A 40 -2.16 17.04 -9.69
CA TYR A 40 -0.76 16.64 -9.60
C TYR A 40 -0.10 16.55 -10.99
N PRO A 41 0.29 17.69 -11.59
CA PRO A 41 0.76 17.75 -12.98
C PRO A 41 2.10 17.03 -13.22
N THR A 42 2.89 16.77 -12.17
CA THR A 42 4.16 16.01 -12.21
C THR A 42 4.06 14.69 -11.43
N GLY A 43 2.83 14.27 -11.10
CA GLY A 43 2.51 13.10 -10.29
C GLY A 43 2.51 13.35 -8.78
N PHE A 44 2.20 12.30 -8.01
CA PHE A 44 1.87 12.40 -6.59
C PHE A 44 3.10 12.63 -5.72
N ARG A 45 3.07 13.71 -4.91
CA ARG A 45 4.14 14.07 -3.96
C ARG A 45 3.64 14.30 -2.52
N GLY A 46 2.40 13.88 -2.23
CA GLY A 46 1.67 14.31 -1.03
C GLY A 46 1.21 15.77 -1.14
N LEU A 47 0.49 16.28 -0.13
CA LEU A 47 0.12 17.69 -0.09
C LEU A 47 1.37 18.54 0.18
N GLU A 48 1.45 19.70 -0.48
CA GLU A 48 2.60 20.61 -0.35
C GLU A 48 2.79 21.11 1.09
N GLY A 49 1.68 21.26 1.82
CA GLY A 49 1.71 21.74 3.19
C GLY A 49 2.08 20.69 4.23
N ALA A 50 2.10 19.40 3.91
CA ALA A 50 2.42 18.36 4.88
C ALA A 50 3.93 18.29 5.18
N ASP A 51 4.27 17.95 6.44
CA ASP A 51 5.66 17.78 6.85
C ASP A 51 6.20 16.41 6.48
N ALA A 52 5.32 15.41 6.47
CA ALA A 52 5.62 14.08 5.96
C ALA A 52 4.42 13.46 5.22
N SER A 53 4.70 12.65 4.20
CA SER A 53 3.70 11.87 3.47
C SER A 53 4.23 10.49 3.18
N PHE A 54 3.45 9.46 3.51
CA PHE A 54 3.87 8.06 3.37
C PHE A 54 2.94 7.32 2.41
N VAL A 55 3.52 6.70 1.39
CA VAL A 55 2.81 5.82 0.45
C VAL A 55 3.25 4.37 0.68
N SER A 56 2.34 3.42 0.45
CA SER A 56 2.60 1.99 0.59
C SER A 56 2.47 1.31 -0.76
N PHE A 57 3.33 0.32 -0.97
CA PHE A 57 3.35 -0.54 -2.16
C PHE A 57 3.08 -2.01 -1.80
N GLY A 58 2.42 -2.26 -0.67
CA GLY A 58 1.94 -3.58 -0.26
C GLY A 58 1.03 -4.24 -1.30
N THR A 59 0.82 -5.55 -1.17
CA THR A 59 0.11 -6.39 -2.16
C THR A 59 -1.33 -5.97 -2.45
N MET A 60 -2.04 -5.42 -1.46
CA MET A 60 -3.42 -4.93 -1.61
C MET A 60 -3.52 -3.53 -2.23
N LYS A 61 -2.39 -2.83 -2.45
CA LYS A 61 -2.40 -1.47 -2.98
C LYS A 61 -2.55 -1.47 -4.50
N THR A 62 -3.29 -0.49 -5.03
CA THR A 62 -3.60 -0.38 -6.46
C THR A 62 -2.35 -0.41 -7.35
N LEU A 63 -1.35 0.39 -6.99
CA LEU A 63 -0.01 0.35 -7.60
C LEU A 63 0.91 -0.40 -6.64
N THR A 64 0.90 -1.73 -6.70
CA THR A 64 1.71 -2.57 -5.80
C THR A 64 3.11 -2.83 -6.37
N ALA A 65 4.11 -2.90 -5.49
CA ALA A 65 5.44 -3.45 -5.76
C ALA A 65 5.67 -4.76 -4.99
N LEU A 66 4.57 -5.44 -4.61
CA LEU A 66 4.58 -6.66 -3.78
C LEU A 66 5.22 -6.46 -2.39
N GLY A 67 5.18 -5.21 -1.90
CA GLY A 67 5.78 -4.79 -0.64
C GLY A 67 6.57 -3.49 -0.77
N GLY A 68 6.83 -2.86 0.37
CA GLY A 68 7.60 -1.62 0.47
C GLY A 68 6.73 -0.38 0.66
N ALA A 69 7.40 0.74 0.88
CA ALA A 69 6.80 2.06 1.11
C ALA A 69 7.79 3.13 0.67
N VAL A 70 7.29 4.34 0.39
CA VAL A 70 8.12 5.52 0.17
C VAL A 70 7.58 6.63 1.05
N GLY A 71 8.48 7.31 1.76
CA GLY A 71 8.16 8.48 2.57
C GLY A 71 8.80 9.74 1.99
N ARG A 72 8.03 10.81 1.85
CA ARG A 72 8.55 12.16 1.66
C ARG A 72 8.56 12.83 3.03
N VAL A 73 9.72 13.33 3.46
CA VAL A 73 9.89 14.08 4.71
C VAL A 73 10.56 15.40 4.38
N LYS A 74 9.89 16.52 4.70
CA LYS A 74 10.31 17.86 4.31
C LYS A 74 11.55 18.32 5.07
N ASP A 75 11.56 18.10 6.39
CA ASP A 75 12.68 18.45 7.25
C ASP A 75 13.89 17.51 6.99
N PRO A 76 15.07 18.05 6.60
CA PRO A 76 16.26 17.25 6.32
C PRO A 76 16.85 16.56 7.55
N GLU A 77 16.77 17.14 8.74
CA GLU A 77 17.29 16.57 9.97
C GLU A 77 16.40 15.41 10.46
N ILE A 78 15.07 15.57 10.40
CA ILE A 78 14.15 14.46 10.69
C ILE A 78 14.39 13.32 9.70
N ARG A 79 14.50 13.63 8.39
CA ARG A 79 14.78 12.61 7.37
C ARG A 79 16.10 11.88 7.63
N LYS A 80 17.17 12.61 7.98
CA LYS A 80 18.47 12.01 8.32
C LYS A 80 18.37 11.08 9.52
N ARG A 81 17.64 11.47 10.57
CA ARG A 81 17.39 10.63 11.75
C ARG A 81 16.56 9.39 11.40
N MET A 82 15.55 9.52 10.55
CA MET A 82 14.74 8.40 10.06
C MET A 82 15.59 7.41 9.26
N LEU A 83 16.40 7.88 8.32
CA LEU A 83 17.32 7.04 7.55
C LEU A 83 18.36 6.35 8.44
N SER A 84 18.88 7.06 9.46
CA SER A 84 19.83 6.49 10.41
C SER A 84 19.20 5.35 11.22
N LYS A 85 17.92 5.47 11.59
CA LYS A 85 17.17 4.38 12.23
C LYS A 85 16.90 3.24 11.27
N GLU A 86 16.43 3.53 10.06
CA GLU A 86 16.15 2.54 9.02
C GLU A 86 17.38 1.70 8.67
N ALA A 87 18.57 2.31 8.63
CA ALA A 87 19.84 1.63 8.37
C ALA A 87 20.18 0.54 9.42
N THR A 88 19.55 0.57 10.60
CA THR A 88 19.73 -0.47 11.62
C THR A 88 18.82 -1.68 11.43
N TYR A 89 17.82 -1.58 10.54
CA TYR A 89 16.86 -2.66 10.32
C TYR A 89 17.47 -3.79 9.50
N PRO A 90 17.08 -5.05 9.76
CA PRO A 90 17.57 -6.17 8.98
C PRO A 90 17.17 -6.02 7.52
N VAL A 91 18.15 -6.17 6.62
CA VAL A 91 17.89 -6.18 5.18
C VAL A 91 17.05 -7.40 4.85
N ARG A 92 15.92 -7.17 4.16
CA ARG A 92 15.02 -8.24 3.73
C ARG A 92 15.74 -9.12 2.69
N PRO A 93 15.87 -10.43 2.91
CA PRO A 93 16.56 -11.30 1.95
C PRO A 93 15.72 -11.50 0.69
N LEU A 94 16.39 -11.71 -0.45
CA LEU A 94 15.76 -11.93 -1.77
C LEU A 94 14.70 -13.04 -1.75
N ARG A 95 14.93 -14.11 -0.97
CA ARG A 95 13.97 -15.21 -0.81
C ARG A 95 12.58 -14.71 -0.36
N GLN A 96 12.52 -13.73 0.53
CA GLN A 96 11.25 -13.20 0.99
C GLN A 96 10.53 -12.38 -0.08
N TYR A 97 11.25 -11.65 -0.93
CA TYR A 97 10.67 -10.99 -2.10
C TYR A 97 10.14 -12.00 -3.12
N PHE A 98 10.92 -13.05 -3.39
CA PHE A 98 10.49 -14.14 -4.27
C PHE A 98 9.23 -14.83 -3.74
N GLN A 99 9.16 -15.10 -2.44
CA GLN A 99 7.95 -15.64 -1.80
C GLN A 99 6.74 -14.71 -1.97
N SER A 100 6.91 -13.40 -1.80
CA SER A 100 5.84 -12.42 -2.05
C SER A 100 5.37 -12.44 -3.51
N ALA A 101 6.30 -12.57 -4.47
CA ALA A 101 5.96 -12.68 -5.89
C ALA A 101 5.24 -13.99 -6.24
N VAL A 102 5.74 -15.13 -5.76
CA VAL A 102 5.08 -16.44 -5.95
C VAL A 102 3.69 -16.44 -5.33
N LYS A 103 3.51 -15.92 -4.11
CA LYS A 103 2.20 -15.78 -3.48
C LYS A 103 1.25 -14.94 -4.34
N GLY A 104 1.71 -13.79 -4.82
CA GLY A 104 0.92 -12.93 -5.71
C GLY A 104 0.52 -13.63 -7.01
N LEU A 105 1.45 -14.36 -7.62
CA LEU A 105 1.20 -15.14 -8.83
C LEU A 105 0.16 -16.24 -8.59
N VAL A 106 0.31 -17.03 -7.53
CA VAL A 106 -0.63 -18.11 -7.19
C VAL A 106 -2.04 -17.54 -6.97
N ILE A 107 -2.18 -16.48 -6.17
CA ILE A 107 -3.47 -15.81 -5.94
C ILE A 107 -4.06 -15.32 -7.26
N LYS A 108 -3.24 -14.72 -8.13
CA LYS A 108 -3.68 -14.21 -9.43
C LYS A 108 -4.15 -15.32 -10.37
N LEU A 109 -3.47 -16.47 -10.37
CA LEU A 109 -3.84 -17.63 -11.18
C LEU A 109 -5.13 -18.28 -10.67
N ILE A 110 -5.25 -18.52 -9.36
CA ILE A 110 -6.47 -19.10 -8.77
C ILE A 110 -7.68 -18.19 -9.03
N GLY A 111 -7.50 -16.87 -9.00
CA GLY A 111 -8.56 -15.91 -9.33
C GLY A 111 -8.98 -15.84 -10.79
N LEU A 112 -8.39 -16.64 -11.71
CA LEU A 112 -8.88 -16.73 -13.09
C LEU A 112 -10.21 -17.50 -13.11
N PRO A 113 -11.24 -17.07 -13.88
CA PRO A 113 -12.58 -17.66 -13.81
C PRO A 113 -12.62 -19.19 -13.95
N CYS A 114 -11.83 -19.75 -14.87
CA CYS A 114 -11.76 -21.21 -15.08
C CYS A 114 -11.12 -21.94 -13.90
N LEU A 115 -10.03 -21.40 -13.35
CA LEU A 115 -9.32 -22.04 -12.23
C LEU A 115 -10.10 -21.87 -10.92
N TRP A 116 -10.75 -20.73 -10.73
CA TRP A 116 -11.65 -20.49 -9.60
C TRP A 116 -12.77 -21.52 -9.56
N GLY A 117 -13.51 -21.70 -10.66
CA GLY A 117 -14.60 -22.68 -10.73
C GLY A 117 -14.13 -24.13 -10.57
N LEU A 118 -12.92 -24.47 -11.05
CA LEU A 118 -12.33 -25.79 -10.81
C LEU A 118 -11.98 -26.01 -9.34
N VAL A 119 -11.38 -25.02 -8.69
CA VAL A 119 -11.05 -25.09 -7.26
C VAL A 119 -12.34 -25.20 -6.45
N GLU A 120 -13.34 -24.38 -6.73
CA GLU A 120 -14.65 -24.43 -6.07
C GLU A 120 -15.31 -25.81 -6.23
N ALA A 121 -15.32 -26.38 -7.45
CA ALA A 121 -15.87 -27.71 -7.70
C ALA A 121 -15.13 -28.82 -6.93
N LEU A 122 -13.80 -28.73 -6.82
CA LEU A 122 -12.99 -29.69 -6.05
C LEU A 122 -13.28 -29.60 -4.55
N PHE A 123 -13.38 -28.39 -4.01
CA PHE A 123 -13.70 -28.18 -2.59
C PHE A 123 -15.14 -28.62 -2.28
N ALA A 124 -16.09 -28.32 -3.16
CA ALA A 124 -17.47 -28.79 -3.06
C ALA A 124 -17.57 -30.33 -3.09
N ALA A 125 -16.74 -31.01 -3.90
CA ALA A 125 -16.69 -32.48 -3.93
C ALA A 125 -16.21 -33.11 -2.61
N VAL A 126 -15.47 -32.36 -1.79
CA VAL A 126 -15.02 -32.76 -0.45
C VAL A 126 -15.98 -32.25 0.65
N GLY A 127 -17.06 -31.56 0.27
CA GLY A 127 -18.06 -31.01 1.18
C GLY A 127 -17.60 -29.75 1.93
N VAL A 128 -16.62 -29.03 1.39
CA VAL A 128 -16.05 -27.82 2.00
C VAL A 128 -16.31 -26.61 1.13
N SER A 129 -16.75 -25.49 1.73
CA SER A 129 -16.89 -24.22 1.01
C SER A 129 -15.55 -23.50 0.94
N PHE A 130 -15.03 -23.32 -0.28
CA PHE A 130 -13.77 -22.60 -0.51
C PHE A 130 -13.87 -21.12 -0.10
N ASP A 131 -15.04 -20.51 -0.31
CA ASP A 131 -15.31 -19.12 0.07
C ASP A 131 -15.25 -18.90 1.58
N GLU A 132 -15.86 -19.80 2.37
CA GLU A 132 -15.84 -19.71 3.83
C GLU A 132 -14.42 -19.90 4.38
N LEU A 133 -13.65 -20.81 3.78
CA LEU A 133 -12.23 -20.99 4.12
C LEU A 133 -11.41 -19.74 3.82
N ILE A 134 -11.61 -19.08 2.68
CA ILE A 134 -10.89 -17.84 2.37
C ILE A 134 -11.28 -16.75 3.36
N VAL A 135 -12.58 -16.54 3.57
CA VAL A 135 -13.10 -15.49 4.46
C VAL A 135 -12.58 -15.67 5.89
N SER A 136 -12.61 -16.89 6.42
CA SER A 136 -12.06 -17.20 7.74
C SER A 136 -10.54 -17.02 7.81
N SER A 137 -9.82 -17.30 6.71
CA SER A 137 -8.36 -17.14 6.65
C SER A 137 -7.88 -15.69 6.54
N VAL A 138 -8.70 -14.78 6.01
CA VAL A 138 -8.35 -13.35 5.85
C VAL A 138 -8.90 -12.45 6.96
N ARG A 139 -9.87 -12.93 7.75
CA ARG A 139 -10.35 -12.20 8.93
C ARG A 139 -9.28 -12.23 10.01
N GLY A 140 -8.62 -11.10 10.22
CA GLY A 140 -7.58 -10.93 11.24
C GLY A 140 -8.09 -10.86 12.69
N PHE A 141 -9.41 -10.93 12.91
CA PHE A 141 -10.02 -10.90 14.23
C PHE A 141 -11.10 -12.00 14.35
N PRO A 142 -11.11 -12.78 15.44
CA PRO A 142 -12.20 -13.71 15.71
C PRO A 142 -13.52 -12.93 15.91
N ASN A 143 -14.65 -13.56 15.60
CA ASN A 143 -15.96 -12.96 15.85
C ASN A 143 -16.15 -12.74 17.37
N GLU A 144 -16.76 -11.62 17.76
CA GLU A 144 -17.19 -11.32 19.15
C GLU A 144 -18.19 -12.35 19.74
N ALA A 145 -18.57 -13.38 19.00
CA ALA A 145 -19.52 -14.41 19.43
C ALA A 145 -18.88 -15.55 20.26
N ASP A 146 -17.55 -15.53 20.49
CA ASP A 146 -16.82 -16.57 21.23
C ASP A 146 -16.12 -16.04 22.52
N ILE A 147 -16.65 -14.98 23.16
CA ILE A 147 -16.23 -14.52 24.51
C ILE A 147 -17.39 -14.62 25.50
#